data_AF-A0A0C3QS04-F1
#
_entry.id   AF-A0A0C3QS04-F1
#
_cell.length_a   1.000
_cell.length_b   1.000
_cell.length_c   1.000
_cell.angle_alpha   90.00
_cell.angle_beta   90.00
_cell.angle_gamma   90.00
#
_symmetry.space_group_name_H-M   'P 1'
#
loop_
_entity.id
_entity.type
_entity.pdbx_description
1 polymer ?
#
loop_
_entity_poly.entity_id
_entity_poly.type
_entity_poly.pdbx_seq_one_letter_code
_entity_poly.pdbx_strand_id
1 'polypeptide(L)'
;MYRIGELAKQCEVKADTLRFYEKHGLLSPSMRSESGYRLYTEQDAERLRFILRAKAVGFTLSEITELLSIDLDKSNWACADVKGMVDIKLANVEEKIAELNHFRLSLQRLSDACCGGPESAEHCSILEALESNVEVKCENHSHDHSETEYKTSCKLKG
;
A
#
# COMPACT_ATOMS: atom_id res chain seq x y z
N MET A 1 -10.46 17.73 -26.67
CA MET A 1 -11.41 17.61 -25.55
C MET A 1 -11.82 16.16 -25.45
N TYR A 2 -12.10 15.69 -24.24
CA TYR A 2 -12.39 14.29 -23.95
C TYR A 2 -13.69 14.15 -23.18
N ARG A 3 -14.50 13.13 -23.48
CA ARG A 3 -15.52 12.62 -22.56
C ARG A 3 -14.86 11.78 -21.48
N ILE A 4 -15.58 11.49 -20.41
CA ILE A 4 -15.04 10.73 -19.27
C ILE A 4 -14.44 9.39 -19.66
N GLY A 5 -15.06 8.66 -20.60
CA GLY A 5 -14.55 7.37 -21.07
C GLY A 5 -13.28 7.49 -21.91
N GLU A 6 -13.15 8.56 -22.68
CA GLU A 6 -11.96 8.83 -23.50
C GLU A 6 -10.78 9.21 -22.61
N LEU A 7 -11.01 10.11 -21.66
CA LEU A 7 -9.99 10.51 -20.70
C LEU A 7 -9.54 9.33 -19.82
N ALA A 8 -10.49 8.53 -19.34
CA ALA A 8 -10.20 7.34 -18.55
C ALA A 8 -9.34 6.35 -19.33
N LYS A 9 -9.65 6.10 -20.61
CA LYS A 9 -8.85 5.24 -21.49
C LYS A 9 -7.45 5.80 -21.73
N GLN A 10 -7.32 7.10 -21.97
CA GLN A 10 -6.04 7.77 -22.20
C GLN A 10 -5.12 7.72 -20.97
N CYS A 11 -5.70 7.80 -19.76
CA CYS A 11 -4.97 7.72 -18.50
C CYS A 11 -4.94 6.31 -17.90
N GLU A 12 -5.35 5.28 -18.66
CA GLU A 12 -5.34 3.87 -18.26
C GLU A 12 -6.05 3.58 -16.93
N VAL A 13 -7.17 4.25 -16.69
CA VAL A 13 -8.00 4.08 -15.49
C VAL A 13 -9.45 3.78 -15.85
N LYS A 14 -10.21 3.28 -14.86
CA LYS A 14 -11.64 3.09 -15.03
C LYS A 14 -12.36 4.45 -14.97
N ALA A 15 -13.46 4.58 -15.71
CA ALA A 15 -14.28 5.80 -15.64
C ALA A 15 -14.79 6.07 -14.21
N ASP A 16 -15.04 5.02 -13.41
CA ASP A 16 -15.42 5.15 -12.01
C ASP A 16 -14.31 5.77 -11.15
N THR A 17 -13.04 5.56 -11.50
CA THR A 17 -11.90 6.23 -10.84
C THR A 17 -11.94 7.74 -11.08
N LEU A 18 -12.26 8.19 -12.30
CA LEU A 18 -12.46 9.63 -12.56
C LEU A 18 -13.64 10.17 -11.75
N ARG A 19 -14.78 9.48 -11.74
CA ARG A 19 -15.97 9.89 -10.96
C ARG A 19 -15.66 9.97 -9.47
N PHE A 20 -14.85 9.05 -8.98
CA PHE A 20 -14.37 9.05 -7.61
C PHE A 20 -13.57 10.32 -7.31
N TYR A 21 -12.62 10.70 -8.18
CA TYR A 21 -11.86 11.95 -8.00
C TYR A 21 -12.72 13.21 -8.15
N GLU A 22 -13.74 13.20 -9.03
CA GLU A 22 -14.72 14.30 -9.09
C GLU A 22 -15.48 14.46 -7.78
N LYS A 23 -15.97 13.35 -7.22
CA LYS A 23 -16.73 13.37 -5.96
C LYS A 23 -15.90 13.92 -4.80
N HIS A 24 -14.57 13.72 -4.82
CA HIS A 24 -13.65 14.21 -3.80
C HIS A 24 -13.05 15.57 -4.14
N GLY A 25 -13.52 16.26 -5.20
CA GLY A 25 -13.06 17.59 -5.59
C GLY A 25 -11.65 17.66 -6.16
N LEU A 26 -11.03 16.51 -6.44
CA LEU A 26 -9.67 16.42 -6.95
C LEU A 26 -9.59 16.73 -8.44
N LEU A 27 -10.63 16.42 -9.20
CA LEU A 27 -10.73 16.66 -10.63
C LEU A 27 -12.11 17.23 -10.94
N SER A 28 -12.20 18.21 -11.83
CA SER A 28 -13.49 18.74 -12.29
C SER A 28 -13.46 18.85 -13.81
N PRO A 29 -14.59 18.63 -14.50
CA PRO A 29 -14.63 18.82 -15.94
C PRO A 29 -14.49 20.31 -16.24
N SER A 30 -13.57 20.66 -17.14
CA SER A 30 -13.39 22.04 -17.59
C SER A 30 -14.68 22.65 -18.15
N MET A 31 -15.50 21.85 -18.85
CA MET A 31 -16.73 22.33 -19.46
C MET A 31 -17.84 21.28 -19.45
N ARG A 32 -19.06 21.75 -19.74
CA ARG A 32 -20.17 20.89 -20.15
C ARG A 32 -20.60 21.28 -21.57
N SER A 33 -20.86 20.28 -22.41
CA SER A 33 -21.47 20.50 -23.73
C SER A 33 -22.88 21.08 -23.60
N GLU A 34 -23.43 21.64 -24.67
CA GLU A 34 -24.85 22.06 -24.73
C GLU A 34 -25.82 20.92 -24.35
N SER A 35 -25.50 19.69 -24.76
CA SER A 35 -26.25 18.47 -24.38
C SER A 35 -26.00 17.96 -22.95
N GLY A 36 -25.25 18.69 -22.13
CA GLY A 36 -24.99 18.37 -20.72
C GLY A 36 -23.87 17.35 -20.43
N TYR A 37 -23.18 16.81 -21.45
CA TYR A 37 -22.02 15.94 -21.26
C TYR A 37 -20.84 16.67 -20.62
N ARG A 38 -20.12 15.98 -19.73
CA ARG A 38 -18.84 16.44 -19.16
C ARG A 38 -17.76 16.40 -20.23
N LEU A 39 -17.01 17.49 -20.36
CA LEU A 39 -15.89 17.63 -21.28
C LEU A 39 -14.63 18.01 -20.50
N TYR A 40 -13.57 17.26 -20.74
CA TYR A 40 -12.25 17.47 -20.15
C TYR A 40 -11.27 17.97 -21.19
N THR A 41 -10.31 18.77 -20.75
CA THR A 41 -9.21 19.30 -21.56
C THR A 41 -7.95 18.45 -21.40
N GLU A 42 -6.89 18.79 -22.13
CA GLU A 42 -5.57 18.16 -21.89
C GLU A 42 -5.01 18.55 -20.51
N GLN A 43 -5.32 19.75 -20.02
CA GLN A 43 -4.93 20.17 -18.67
C GLN A 43 -5.60 19.30 -17.58
N ASP A 44 -6.86 18.93 -17.78
CA ASP A 44 -7.53 17.97 -16.89
C ASP A 44 -6.85 16.59 -16.92
N ALA A 45 -6.33 16.19 -18.09
CA ALA A 45 -5.57 14.96 -18.23
C ALA A 45 -4.22 15.02 -17.51
N GLU A 46 -3.51 16.14 -17.58
CA GLU A 46 -2.28 16.37 -16.81
C GLU A 46 -2.54 16.35 -15.31
N ARG A 47 -3.62 16.99 -14.86
CA ARG A 47 -4.06 16.96 -13.46
C ARG A 47 -4.39 15.54 -13.00
N LEU A 48 -5.11 14.77 -13.83
CA LEU A 48 -5.39 13.37 -13.53
C LEU A 48 -4.09 12.54 -13.43
N ARG A 49 -3.15 12.71 -14.36
CA ARG A 49 -1.85 12.05 -14.31
C ARG A 49 -1.05 12.43 -13.05
N PHE A 50 -1.14 13.69 -12.60
CA PHE A 50 -0.56 14.13 -11.33
C PHE A 50 -1.14 13.37 -10.15
N ILE A 51 -2.48 13.31 -10.04
CA ILE A 51 -3.19 12.58 -8.97
C ILE A 51 -2.77 11.11 -8.95
N LEU A 52 -2.70 10.46 -10.11
CA LEU A 52 -2.33 9.05 -10.22
C LEU A 52 -0.89 8.79 -9.77
N ARG A 53 0.07 9.63 -10.17
CA ARG A 53 1.47 9.52 -9.73
C ARG A 53 1.61 9.75 -8.23
N ALA A 54 0.96 10.77 -7.69
CA ALA A 54 0.99 11.06 -6.27
C ALA A 54 0.35 9.93 -5.45
N LYS A 55 -0.74 9.33 -5.96
CA LYS A 55 -1.36 8.17 -5.32
C LYS A 55 -0.46 6.94 -5.35
N ALA A 56 0.27 6.71 -6.45
CA ALA A 56 1.17 5.58 -6.61
C ALA A 56 2.36 5.59 -5.63
N VAL A 57 2.84 6.78 -5.23
CA VAL A 57 3.89 6.92 -4.20
C VAL A 57 3.33 6.94 -2.78
N GLY A 58 2.02 6.74 -2.62
CA GLY A 58 1.39 6.50 -1.33
C GLY A 58 0.68 7.71 -0.72
N PHE A 59 0.65 8.88 -1.37
CA PHE A 59 -0.08 10.03 -0.84
C PHE A 59 -1.59 9.73 -0.69
N THR A 60 -2.16 10.25 0.38
CA THR A 60 -3.59 10.27 0.66
C THR A 60 -4.30 11.30 -0.20
N LEU A 61 -5.62 11.24 -0.30
CA LEU A 61 -6.37 12.21 -1.10
C LEU A 61 -6.23 13.64 -0.56
N SER A 62 -6.14 13.80 0.77
CA SER A 62 -5.92 15.10 1.41
C SER A 62 -4.55 15.68 1.07
N GLU A 63 -3.48 14.88 1.18
CA GLU A 63 -2.12 15.29 0.80
C GLU A 63 -2.06 15.66 -0.70
N ILE A 64 -2.75 14.91 -1.57
CA ILE A 64 -2.82 15.22 -3.01
C ILE A 64 -3.54 16.54 -3.26
N THR A 65 -4.63 16.84 -2.53
CA THR A 65 -5.32 18.14 -2.65
C THR A 65 -4.41 19.32 -2.30
N GLU A 66 -3.59 19.17 -1.26
CA GLU A 66 -2.61 20.18 -0.87
C GLU A 66 -1.52 20.35 -1.95
N LEU A 67 -0.95 19.24 -2.43
CA LEU A 67 0.01 19.27 -3.54
C LEU A 67 -0.56 19.91 -4.81
N LEU A 68 -1.83 19.67 -5.13
CA LEU A 68 -2.51 20.31 -6.26
C LEU A 68 -2.73 21.81 -6.03
N SER A 69 -2.97 22.24 -4.80
CA SER A 69 -3.08 23.67 -4.45
C SER A 69 -1.74 24.38 -4.64
N ILE A 70 -0.64 23.73 -4.24
CA ILE A 70 0.72 24.24 -4.47
C ILE A 70 1.05 24.31 -5.96
N ASP A 71 0.70 23.28 -6.73
CA ASP A 71 0.97 23.22 -8.18
C ASP A 71 0.26 24.35 -8.96
N LEU A 72 -0.93 24.77 -8.50
CA LEU A 72 -1.70 25.86 -9.08
C LEU A 72 -1.11 27.25 -8.79
N ASP A 73 -0.37 27.43 -7.69
CA ASP A 73 0.11 28.73 -7.22
C ASP A 73 1.58 28.69 -6.79
N LYS A 74 2.44 28.06 -7.61
CA LYS A 74 3.86 27.81 -7.31
C LYS A 74 4.64 29.06 -6.87
N SER A 75 4.25 30.24 -7.34
CA SER A 75 4.89 31.51 -6.97
C SER A 75 4.76 31.86 -5.49
N ASN A 76 3.73 31.35 -4.81
CA ASN A 76 3.44 31.66 -3.41
C ASN A 76 3.92 30.57 -2.43
N TRP A 77 4.60 29.53 -2.93
CA TRP A 77 5.06 28.41 -2.12
C TRP A 77 6.58 28.20 -2.26
N ALA A 78 7.22 27.81 -1.17
CA ALA A 78 8.63 27.46 -1.18
C ALA A 78 8.82 25.98 -1.55
N CYS A 79 9.95 25.66 -2.18
CA CYS A 79 10.36 24.27 -2.40
C CYS A 79 10.47 23.48 -1.08
N ALA A 80 10.77 24.17 0.03
CA ALA A 80 10.80 23.60 1.37
C ALA A 80 9.45 23.06 1.84
N ASP A 81 8.33 23.68 1.45
CA ASP A 81 6.99 23.24 1.84
C ASP A 81 6.66 21.88 1.22
N VAL A 82 6.89 21.76 -0.10
CA VAL A 82 6.71 20.49 -0.83
C VAL A 82 7.65 19.41 -0.31
N LYS A 83 8.91 19.76 -0.02
CA LYS A 83 9.87 18.83 0.58
C LYS A 83 9.39 18.33 1.94
N GLY A 84 8.85 19.21 2.79
CA GLY A 84 8.31 18.84 4.10
C GLY A 84 7.20 17.80 4.01
N MET A 85 6.29 17.93 3.04
CA MET A 85 5.24 16.93 2.80
C MET A 85 5.81 15.56 2.43
N VAL A 86 6.85 15.53 1.59
CA VAL A 86 7.54 14.29 1.19
C VAL A 86 8.28 13.68 2.39
N ASP A 87 8.99 14.48 3.18
CA ASP A 87 9.75 14.01 4.35
C ASP A 87 8.81 13.40 5.41
N ILE A 88 7.66 14.04 5.67
CA ILE A 88 6.62 13.49 6.56
C ILE A 88 6.10 12.16 6.01
N LYS A 89 5.85 12.10 4.70
CA LYS A 89 5.34 10.88 4.08
C LYS A 89 6.35 9.74 4.16
N LEU A 90 7.62 10.04 3.93
CA LEU A 90 8.71 9.08 4.05
C LEU A 90 8.81 8.53 5.47
N ALA A 91 8.78 9.40 6.49
CA ALA A 91 8.81 8.98 7.89
C ALA A 91 7.65 8.02 8.24
N ASN A 92 6.43 8.33 7.78
CA ASN A 92 5.26 7.46 7.99
C ASN A 92 5.42 6.09 7.31
N VAL A 93 6.04 6.04 6.13
CA VAL A 93 6.32 4.79 5.42
C VAL A 93 7.39 3.98 6.16
N GLU A 94 8.46 4.63 6.64
CA GLU A 94 9.52 3.99 7.41
C GLU A 94 8.99 3.39 8.73
N GLU A 95 8.12 4.12 9.43
CA GLU A 95 7.43 3.61 10.63
C GLU A 95 6.60 2.36 10.31
N LYS A 96 5.84 2.39 9.21
CA LYS A 96 5.04 1.24 8.80
C LYS A 96 5.89 0.04 8.39
N ILE A 97 7.04 0.28 7.76
CA ILE A 97 8.01 -0.78 7.43
C ILE A 97 8.55 -1.40 8.72
N ALA A 98 8.88 -0.61 9.73
CA ALA A 98 9.36 -1.12 11.02
C ALA A 98 8.30 -2.01 11.70
N GLU A 99 7.05 -1.56 11.74
CA GLU A 99 5.92 -2.32 12.29
C GLU A 99 5.68 -3.63 11.51
N LEU A 100 5.62 -3.57 10.18
CA LEU A 100 5.41 -4.76 9.35
C LEU A 100 6.58 -5.74 9.45
N ASN A 101 7.81 -5.26 9.62
CA ASN A 101 8.95 -6.11 9.90
C ASN A 101 8.86 -6.78 11.27
N HIS A 102 8.35 -6.08 12.28
CA HIS A 102 8.08 -6.69 13.58
C HIS A 102 7.06 -7.83 13.46
N PHE A 103 5.94 -7.60 12.78
CA PHE A 103 4.93 -8.65 12.53
C PHE A 103 5.51 -9.81 11.74
N ARG A 104 6.29 -9.54 10.69
CA ARG A 104 6.96 -10.57 9.88
C ARG A 104 7.84 -11.48 10.74
N LEU A 105 8.64 -10.91 11.64
CA LEU A 105 9.51 -11.69 12.52
C LEU A 105 8.72 -12.54 13.53
N SER A 106 7.64 -12.00 14.08
CA SER A 106 6.75 -12.75 14.98
C SER A 106 6.08 -13.91 14.25
N LEU A 107 5.53 -13.67 13.06
CA LEU A 107 4.91 -14.70 12.22
C LEU A 107 5.93 -15.77 11.79
N GLN A 108 7.17 -15.37 11.47
CA GLN A 108 8.25 -16.31 11.13
C GLN A 108 8.55 -17.24 12.30
N ARG A 109 8.69 -16.71 13.52
CA ARG A 109 8.93 -17.53 14.73
C ARG A 109 7.81 -18.53 14.99
N LEU A 110 6.56 -18.12 14.84
CA LEU A 110 5.41 -19.00 14.97
C LEU A 110 5.46 -20.10 13.90
N SER A 111 5.69 -19.72 12.64
CA SER A 111 5.81 -20.67 11.53
C SER A 111 6.94 -21.69 11.73
N ASP A 112 8.09 -21.26 12.24
CA ASP A 112 9.26 -22.12 12.46
C ASP A 112 9.05 -23.11 13.62
N ALA A 113 8.14 -22.79 14.54
CA ALA A 113 7.90 -23.61 15.72
C ALA A 113 6.98 -24.82 15.48
N CYS A 114 6.14 -24.79 14.45
CA CYS A 114 5.20 -25.88 14.14
C CYS A 114 5.69 -26.72 12.96
N CYS A 115 5.52 -28.04 13.08
CA CYS A 115 5.95 -28.99 12.06
C CYS A 115 5.10 -28.94 10.78
N GLY A 116 3.88 -28.40 10.84
CA GLY A 116 2.96 -28.32 9.68
C GLY A 116 2.46 -29.67 9.16
N GLY A 117 2.62 -30.75 9.94
CA GLY A 117 2.22 -32.10 9.55
C GLY A 117 0.71 -32.35 9.54
N PRO A 118 0.26 -33.54 9.09
CA PRO A 118 -1.16 -33.90 9.01
C PRO A 118 -1.79 -34.27 10.36
N GLU A 119 -1.05 -34.15 11.45
CA GLU A 119 -1.47 -34.53 12.80
C GLU A 119 -2.53 -33.56 13.37
N SER A 120 -3.17 -33.98 14.48
CA SER A 120 -4.18 -33.18 15.16
C SER A 120 -3.61 -31.84 15.66
N ALA A 121 -4.39 -30.76 15.54
CA ALA A 121 -4.02 -29.44 16.03
C ALA A 121 -3.99 -29.33 17.57
N GLU A 122 -4.41 -30.38 18.29
CA GLU A 122 -4.29 -30.48 19.76
C GLU A 122 -2.84 -30.39 20.26
N HIS A 123 -1.85 -30.68 19.39
CA HIS A 123 -0.42 -30.59 19.70
C HIS A 123 0.29 -29.46 18.93
N CYS A 124 -0.48 -28.51 18.40
CA CYS A 124 0.06 -27.42 17.58
C CYS A 124 0.77 -26.37 18.43
N SER A 125 2.10 -26.31 18.32
CA SER A 125 2.95 -25.34 19.03
C SER A 125 2.64 -23.88 18.69
N ILE A 126 2.05 -23.58 17.52
CA ILE A 126 1.58 -22.22 17.19
C ILE A 126 0.39 -21.84 18.07
N LEU A 127 -0.59 -22.73 18.24
CA LEU A 127 -1.78 -22.44 19.04
C LEU A 127 -1.39 -22.28 20.51
N GLU A 128 -0.53 -23.17 21.01
CA GLU A 128 0.03 -23.08 22.36
C GLU A 128 0.78 -21.74 22.58
N ALA A 129 1.61 -21.32 21.61
CA ALA A 129 2.34 -20.06 21.65
C ALA A 129 1.47 -18.80 21.61
N LEU A 130 0.28 -18.88 21.02
CA LEU A 130 -0.67 -17.75 20.95
C LEU A 130 -1.57 -17.69 22.19
N GLU A 131 -1.87 -18.83 22.80
CA GLU A 131 -2.63 -18.93 24.06
C GLU A 131 -1.78 -18.59 25.29
N SER A 132 -0.47 -18.80 25.20
CA SER A 132 0.50 -18.56 26.26
C SER A 132 1.27 -17.25 26.00
N ASN A 133 1.33 -16.32 26.95
CA ASN A 133 2.22 -15.14 26.88
C ASN A 133 3.73 -15.51 27.00
N VAL A 134 4.17 -16.67 26.52
CA VAL A 134 5.49 -17.25 26.76
C VAL A 134 6.27 -17.37 25.45
N GLU A 135 7.56 -16.99 25.49
CA GLU A 135 8.51 -17.19 24.40
C GLU A 135 8.54 -18.65 23.95
N VAL A 136 8.29 -18.87 22.66
CA VAL A 136 8.23 -20.20 22.05
C VAL A 136 9.60 -20.87 22.14
N LYS A 137 9.69 -21.92 22.97
CA LYS A 137 10.84 -22.82 22.99
C LYS A 137 10.53 -24.05 22.16
N CYS A 138 11.38 -24.29 21.17
CA CYS A 138 11.42 -25.54 20.44
C CYS A 138 12.08 -26.61 21.32
N GLU A 139 11.31 -27.27 22.17
CA GLU A 139 11.79 -28.47 22.88
C GLU A 139 11.29 -29.73 22.15
N ASN A 140 12.20 -30.26 21.33
CA ASN A 140 12.33 -31.65 20.91
C ASN A 140 11.04 -32.45 20.72
N HIS A 141 10.39 -32.28 19.57
CA HIS A 141 9.51 -33.31 19.01
C HIS A 141 10.31 -34.15 18.01
N SER A 142 10.59 -35.40 18.39
CA SER A 142 11.24 -36.39 17.54
C SER A 142 10.23 -36.97 16.54
N HIS A 143 10.07 -36.30 15.39
CA HIS A 143 9.42 -36.89 14.22
C HIS A 143 10.44 -37.07 13.10
N ASP A 144 10.41 -38.26 12.53
CA ASP A 144 11.22 -38.69 11.40
C ASP A 144 10.80 -37.90 10.15
N HIS A 145 11.65 -36.99 9.70
CA HIS A 145 11.44 -36.25 8.46
C HIS A 145 11.86 -37.13 7.27
N SER A 146 11.07 -38.16 6.97
CA SER A 146 11.20 -38.86 5.69
C SER A 146 10.53 -38.02 4.59
N GLU A 147 11.39 -37.33 3.84
CA GLU A 147 11.21 -36.89 2.45
C GLU A 147 9.97 -36.04 2.14
N THR A 148 10.10 -34.72 2.27
CA THR A 148 9.60 -33.78 1.24
C THR A 148 10.37 -32.46 1.31
N GLU A 149 10.65 -31.92 0.13
CA GLU A 149 11.65 -30.89 -0.15
C GLU A 149 11.23 -29.49 0.37
N TYR A 150 11.68 -29.12 1.57
CA TYR A 150 11.89 -27.71 1.91
C TYR A 150 13.14 -27.54 2.77
N LYS A 151 14.30 -27.91 2.20
CA LYS A 151 15.61 -27.58 2.78
C LYS A 151 15.88 -26.10 2.56
N THR A 152 15.71 -25.28 3.60
CA THR A 152 16.54 -24.06 3.74
C THR A 152 16.95 -23.82 5.19
N SER A 153 18.15 -24.33 5.52
CA SER A 153 19.14 -23.64 6.35
C SER A 153 18.80 -23.29 7.81
N CYS A 154 18.77 -24.29 8.69
CA CYS A 154 19.24 -24.12 10.07
C CYS A 154 20.65 -24.71 10.20
N LYS A 155 21.66 -23.92 9.83
CA LYS A 155 23.06 -24.10 10.24
C LYS A 155 23.55 -22.73 10.68
N LEU A 156 24.45 -22.72 11.68
CA LEU A 156 25.12 -21.60 12.37
C LEU A 156 24.46 -21.33 13.74
N LYS A 157 25.10 -21.48 14.91
CA LYS A 157 26.47 -21.70 15.40
C LYS A 157 26.29 -22.37 16.79
N GLY A 158 27.12 -23.30 17.26
CA GLY A 158 28.54 -23.15 17.60
C GLY A 158 28.68 -23.51 19.07
#